data_AF-A0A7S2MYM0-F1
#
_entry.id   AF-A0A7S2MYM0-F1
#
_cell.length_a   1.000
_cell.length_b   1.000
_cell.length_c   1.000
_cell.angle_alpha   90.00
_cell.angle_beta   90.00
_cell.angle_gamma   90.00
#
_symmetry.space_group_name_H-M   'P 1'
#
loop_
_entity.id
_entity.type
_entity.pdbx_description
1 polymer ?
#
loop_
_entity_poly.entity_id
_entity_poly.type
_entity_poly.pdbx_seq_one_letter_code
_entity_poly.pdbx_strand_id
1 'polypeptide(L)'
;EMALKEGLIGFAFTNTSPFMVPTRASARAGGTNPIACYCPAGRDSFQLDMATTTVPVGKVEVCHRKGQPIPAGWGVDRSGTRSTTDPSEVMVGGGLTPLGGLEETAGYKGYGLNMMVEILCGVLSGCSHVGPDVPPW
;
A
#
# COMPACT_ATOMS: atom_id res chain seq x y z
N GLU A 1 -6.46 15.49 9.32
CA GLU A 1 -6.53 16.97 9.51
C GLU A 1 -7.78 17.45 10.27
N MET A 2 -9.00 17.02 9.93
CA MET A 2 -10.23 17.49 10.62
C MET A 2 -10.19 17.29 12.15
N ALA A 3 -9.84 16.08 12.62
CA ALA A 3 -9.70 15.80 14.05
C ALA A 3 -8.63 16.69 14.74
N LEU A 4 -7.52 16.97 14.03
CA LEU A 4 -6.44 17.79 14.56
C LEU A 4 -6.87 19.25 14.80
N LYS A 5 -7.73 19.81 13.93
CA LYS A 5 -8.29 21.17 14.09
C LYS A 5 -9.12 21.31 15.36
N GLU A 6 -9.73 20.22 15.80
CA GLU A 6 -10.51 20.14 17.04
C GLU A 6 -9.68 19.73 18.27
N GLY A 7 -8.34 19.63 18.13
CA GLY A 7 -7.46 19.20 19.21
C GLY A 7 -7.57 17.71 19.56
N LEU A 8 -8.05 16.88 18.64
CA LEU A 8 -8.22 15.44 18.81
C LEU A 8 -7.18 14.61 18.04
N ILE A 9 -6.94 13.39 18.51
CA ILE A 9 -6.21 12.37 17.75
C ILE A 9 -7.15 11.77 16.71
N GLY A 10 -6.72 11.75 15.45
CA GLY A 10 -7.49 11.21 14.34
C GLY A 10 -6.74 10.11 13.60
N PHE A 11 -7.44 9.01 13.34
CA PHE A 11 -7.02 7.98 12.40
C PHE A 11 -7.98 7.96 11.20
N ALA A 12 -7.43 7.77 10.00
CA ALA A 12 -8.21 7.53 8.79
C ALA A 12 -7.57 6.41 7.97
N PHE A 13 -8.43 5.63 7.30
CA PHE A 13 -8.07 4.43 6.56
C PHE A 13 -8.90 4.37 5.29
N THR A 14 -8.36 3.80 4.22
CA THR A 14 -9.13 3.40 3.04
C THR A 14 -8.47 2.20 2.39
N ASN A 15 -9.25 1.23 1.92
CA ASN A 15 -8.75 0.21 0.99
C ASN A 15 -8.87 0.71 -0.46
N THR A 16 -8.14 0.07 -1.37
CA THR A 16 -8.16 0.40 -2.81
C THR A 16 -8.15 -0.88 -3.65
N SER A 17 -8.28 -0.74 -4.98
CA SER A 17 -8.15 -1.85 -5.93
C SER A 17 -6.83 -2.61 -5.75
N PRO A 18 -6.80 -3.95 -5.98
CA PRO A 18 -5.65 -4.78 -5.67
C PRO A 18 -4.43 -4.47 -6.53
N PHE A 19 -3.30 -4.22 -5.86
CA PHE A 19 -2.02 -3.97 -6.52
C PHE A 19 -0.80 -4.39 -5.72
N MET A 20 -0.94 -4.54 -4.40
CA MET A 20 0.05 -5.16 -3.53
C MET A 20 0.03 -6.69 -3.71
N VAL A 21 1.21 -7.28 -3.81
CA VAL A 21 1.43 -8.72 -3.69
C VAL A 21 1.75 -9.04 -2.22
N PRO A 22 0.92 -9.82 -1.52
CA PRO A 22 1.20 -10.22 -0.15
C PRO A 22 2.53 -10.96 0.00
N THR A 23 3.14 -10.86 1.17
CA THR A 23 4.37 -11.62 1.47
C THR A 23 4.12 -13.12 1.27
N ARG A 24 5.01 -13.78 0.51
CA ARG A 24 4.93 -15.19 0.08
C ARG A 24 3.79 -15.53 -0.91
N ALA A 25 3.16 -14.54 -1.53
CA ALA A 25 2.19 -14.75 -2.61
C ALA A 25 2.77 -14.43 -3.99
N SER A 26 2.08 -14.88 -5.04
CA SER A 26 2.41 -14.56 -6.44
C SER A 26 1.34 -13.70 -7.13
N ALA A 27 0.20 -13.47 -6.47
CA ALA A 27 -0.92 -12.72 -7.01
C ALA A 27 -1.20 -11.47 -6.15
N ARG A 28 -1.74 -10.42 -6.79
CA ARG A 28 -2.21 -9.21 -6.11
C ARG A 28 -3.43 -9.55 -5.26
N ALA A 29 -3.49 -9.01 -4.04
CA ALA A 29 -4.62 -9.29 -3.14
C ALA A 29 -5.05 -8.11 -2.26
N GLY A 30 -4.22 -7.07 -2.11
CA GLY A 30 -4.60 -5.86 -1.37
C GLY A 30 -4.24 -4.61 -2.15
N GLY A 31 -4.89 -3.50 -1.82
CA GLY A 31 -4.58 -2.20 -2.41
C GLY A 31 -3.30 -1.59 -1.85
N THR A 32 -3.06 -0.30 -2.12
CA THR A 32 -2.02 0.47 -1.43
C THR A 32 -2.41 0.81 0.00
N ASN A 33 -3.71 0.70 0.31
CA ASN A 33 -4.38 0.76 1.61
C ASN A 33 -3.70 1.72 2.61
N PRO A 34 -3.80 3.04 2.41
CA PRO A 34 -3.11 4.02 3.24
C PRO A 34 -3.66 4.12 4.67
N ILE A 35 -2.78 4.55 5.56
CA ILE A 35 -3.05 4.87 6.96
C ILE A 35 -2.64 6.32 7.20
N ALA A 36 -3.57 7.11 7.74
CA ALA A 36 -3.29 8.44 8.24
C ALA A 36 -3.50 8.50 9.77
N CYS A 37 -2.53 9.07 10.50
CA CYS A 37 -2.61 9.29 11.95
C CYS A 37 -2.11 10.69 12.29
N TYR A 38 -3.00 11.50 12.86
CA TYR A 38 -2.75 12.90 13.17
C TYR A 38 -2.97 13.11 14.67
N CYS A 39 -1.99 13.70 15.35
CA CYS A 39 -2.01 13.91 16.80
C CYS A 39 -1.50 15.32 17.15
N PRO A 40 -2.23 16.10 17.97
CA PRO A 40 -1.77 17.40 18.42
C PRO A 40 -0.55 17.27 19.35
N ALA A 41 0.42 18.18 19.21
CA ALA A 41 1.67 18.16 19.97
C ALA A 41 2.06 19.59 20.44
N GLY A 42 1.22 20.18 21.30
CA GLY A 42 1.45 21.52 21.84
C GLY A 42 1.29 22.60 20.76
N ARG A 43 2.41 23.19 20.31
CA ARG A 43 2.42 24.18 19.20
C ARG A 43 2.61 23.55 17.82
N ASP A 44 2.82 22.24 17.75
CA ASP A 44 3.00 21.48 16.52
C ASP A 44 2.01 20.30 16.47
N SER A 45 2.17 19.42 15.49
CA SER A 45 1.36 18.23 15.30
C SER A 45 2.18 17.10 14.69
N PHE A 46 1.97 15.88 15.16
CA PHE A 46 2.41 14.69 14.46
C PHE A 46 1.40 14.37 13.36
N GLN A 47 1.88 14.20 12.12
CA GLN A 47 1.05 13.88 10.96
C GLN A 47 1.72 12.76 10.15
N LEU A 48 1.16 11.57 10.24
CA LEU A 48 1.52 10.43 9.41
C LEU A 48 0.49 10.30 8.30
N ASP A 49 0.95 10.21 7.06
CA ASP A 49 0.15 9.82 5.89
C ASP A 49 1.01 8.94 4.99
N MET A 50 0.70 7.64 4.94
CA MET A 50 1.50 6.66 4.22
C MET A 50 0.66 5.55 3.61
N ALA A 51 1.08 5.08 2.44
CA ALA A 51 0.63 3.79 1.92
C ALA A 51 1.18 2.65 2.79
N THR A 52 0.49 1.51 2.80
CA THR A 52 1.00 0.27 3.40
C THR A 52 1.82 -0.58 2.41
N THR A 53 1.97 -0.11 1.17
CA THR A 53 2.95 -0.59 0.20
C THR A 53 4.26 0.21 0.30
N THR A 54 5.36 -0.35 -0.20
CA THR A 54 6.67 0.34 -0.22
C THR A 54 6.62 1.67 -0.98
N VAL A 55 5.77 1.76 -2.00
CA VAL A 55 5.56 2.96 -2.80
C VAL A 55 4.10 3.01 -3.29
N PRO A 56 3.49 4.18 -3.49
CA PRO A 56 2.21 4.27 -4.21
C PRO A 56 2.38 3.95 -5.71
N VAL A 57 1.38 3.31 -6.31
CA VAL A 57 1.39 2.94 -7.75
C VAL A 57 1.71 4.12 -8.66
N GLY A 58 1.17 5.31 -8.38
CA GLY A 58 1.37 6.48 -9.25
C GLY A 58 2.85 6.84 -9.46
N LYS A 59 3.73 6.55 -8.49
CA LYS A 59 5.18 6.76 -8.68
C LYS A 59 5.78 5.74 -9.66
N VAL A 60 5.34 4.48 -9.61
CA VAL A 60 5.75 3.45 -10.58
C VAL A 60 5.26 3.83 -11.98
N GLU A 61 4.03 4.30 -12.10
CA GLU A 61 3.46 4.74 -13.37
C GLU A 61 4.22 5.94 -13.97
N VAL A 62 4.62 6.90 -13.15
CA VAL A 62 5.46 8.02 -13.60
C VAL A 62 6.81 7.53 -14.12
N CYS A 63 7.46 6.59 -13.43
CA CYS A 63 8.72 5.98 -13.91
C CYS A 63 8.51 5.22 -15.23
N HIS A 64 7.43 4.44 -15.35
CA HIS A 64 7.08 3.74 -16.58
C HIS A 64 6.91 4.69 -17.76
N ARG A 65 6.11 5.76 -17.60
CA ARG A 65 5.88 6.78 -18.64
C ARG A 65 7.17 7.51 -19.05
N LYS A 66 8.12 7.66 -18.12
CA LYS A 66 9.43 8.28 -18.38
C LYS A 66 10.48 7.31 -18.92
N GLY A 67 10.18 6.02 -19.03
CA GLY A 67 11.16 4.99 -19.38
C GLY A 67 12.31 4.90 -18.36
N GLN A 68 12.05 5.21 -17.09
CA GLN A 68 13.04 5.20 -16.02
C GLN A 68 12.89 3.95 -15.14
N PRO A 69 13.99 3.33 -14.70
CA PRO A 69 13.93 2.23 -13.75
C PRO A 69 13.38 2.69 -12.40
N ILE A 70 12.73 1.78 -11.68
CA ILE A 70 12.32 1.99 -10.29
C ILE A 70 13.38 1.44 -9.33
N PRO A 71 13.49 1.98 -8.10
CA PRO A 71 14.33 1.40 -7.07
C PRO A 71 13.96 -0.06 -6.77
N ALA A 72 14.99 -0.88 -6.49
CA ALA A 72 14.76 -2.24 -6.02
C ALA A 72 13.93 -2.23 -4.72
N GLY A 73 13.07 -3.23 -4.58
CA GLY A 73 12.15 -3.39 -3.47
C GLY A 73 10.82 -2.67 -3.64
N TRP A 74 10.63 -1.79 -4.63
CA TRP A 74 9.33 -1.13 -4.88
C TRP A 74 8.25 -2.10 -5.36
N GLY A 75 8.64 -3.09 -6.16
CA GLY A 75 7.73 -4.06 -6.73
C GLY A 75 8.42 -5.36 -7.10
N VAL A 76 7.59 -6.34 -7.43
CA VAL A 76 7.97 -7.68 -7.83
C VAL A 76 7.48 -7.96 -9.25
N ASP A 77 8.16 -8.87 -9.92
CA ASP A 77 7.73 -9.39 -11.22
C ASP A 77 6.52 -10.34 -11.08
N ARG A 78 6.08 -10.94 -12.19
CA ARG A 78 4.92 -11.85 -12.23
C ARG A 78 5.06 -13.10 -11.34
N SER A 79 6.27 -13.48 -10.94
CA SER A 79 6.46 -14.58 -9.99
C SER A 79 6.04 -14.20 -8.57
N GLY A 80 6.02 -12.90 -8.27
CA GLY A 80 5.75 -12.33 -6.94
C GLY A 80 6.87 -12.51 -5.91
N THR A 81 7.92 -13.26 -6.22
CA THR A 81 9.00 -13.57 -5.28
C THR A 81 10.28 -12.79 -5.53
N ARG A 82 10.45 -12.23 -6.74
CA ARG A 82 11.66 -11.50 -7.14
C ARG A 82 11.38 -10.01 -7.30
N SER A 83 12.18 -9.19 -6.62
CA SER A 83 12.17 -7.74 -6.82
C SER A 83 12.60 -7.41 -8.26
N THR A 84 11.95 -6.40 -8.84
CA THR A 84 12.29 -5.87 -10.15
C THR A 84 12.61 -4.37 -10.10
N THR A 85 13.37 -3.89 -11.07
CA THR A 85 13.62 -2.47 -11.34
C THR A 85 12.97 -2.01 -12.63
N ASP A 86 12.33 -2.90 -13.40
CA ASP A 86 11.55 -2.54 -14.57
C ASP A 86 10.10 -2.23 -14.12
N PRO A 87 9.65 -0.96 -14.24
CA PRO A 87 8.28 -0.63 -13.87
C PRO A 87 7.24 -1.38 -14.72
N SER A 88 7.57 -1.81 -15.94
CA SER A 88 6.65 -2.53 -16.82
C SER A 88 6.30 -3.91 -16.26
N GLU A 89 7.26 -4.60 -15.63
CA GLU A 89 7.02 -5.90 -14.98
C GLU A 89 6.06 -5.76 -13.79
N VAL A 90 6.17 -4.68 -13.02
CA VAL A 90 5.26 -4.36 -11.92
C VAL A 90 3.85 -4.10 -12.44
N MET A 91 3.72 -3.34 -13.54
CA MET A 91 2.43 -3.00 -14.12
C MET A 91 1.75 -4.22 -14.78
N VAL A 92 2.51 -5.06 -15.48
CA VAL A 92 2.00 -6.16 -16.33
C VAL A 92 2.17 -7.53 -15.67
N GLY A 93 1.43 -7.72 -14.57
CA GLY A 93 1.26 -9.01 -13.90
C GLY A 93 2.11 -9.20 -12.65
N GLY A 94 3.11 -8.34 -12.40
CA GLY A 94 3.73 -8.21 -11.09
C GLY A 94 2.90 -7.36 -10.13
N GLY A 95 3.52 -6.72 -9.15
CA GLY A 95 2.81 -5.79 -8.28
C GLY A 95 3.71 -5.14 -7.24
N LEU A 96 3.12 -4.32 -6.37
CA LEU A 96 3.87 -3.63 -5.32
C LEU A 96 4.20 -4.57 -4.17
N THR A 97 5.37 -4.37 -3.58
CA THR A 97 5.69 -5.01 -2.30
C THR A 97 4.95 -4.28 -1.17
N PRO A 98 4.62 -4.98 -0.07
CA PRO A 98 4.20 -4.34 1.16
C PRO A 98 5.33 -3.47 1.73
N LEU A 99 5.00 -2.51 2.60
CA LEU A 99 6.00 -1.71 3.33
C LEU A 99 6.99 -2.63 4.05
N GLY A 100 8.28 -2.39 3.82
CA GLY A 100 9.34 -3.30 4.21
C GLY A 100 9.75 -4.28 3.11
N GLY A 101 9.27 -4.14 1.88
CA GLY A 101 9.77 -4.87 0.72
C GLY A 101 9.45 -6.37 0.73
N LEU A 102 10.46 -7.19 0.45
CA LEU A 102 10.36 -8.65 0.52
C LEU A 102 10.40 -9.15 1.97
N GLU A 103 10.26 -10.46 2.16
CA GLU A 103 10.27 -11.07 3.49
C GLU A 103 11.58 -10.77 4.26
N GLU A 104 12.71 -10.83 3.57
CA GLU A 104 14.05 -10.54 4.12
C GLU A 104 14.19 -9.12 4.70
N THR A 105 13.42 -8.16 4.17
CA THR A 105 13.40 -6.76 4.62
C THR A 105 12.19 -6.44 5.52
N ALA A 106 11.52 -7.48 6.03
CA ALA A 106 10.35 -7.42 6.91
C ALA A 106 9.04 -6.93 6.27
N GLY A 107 8.83 -7.20 4.97
CA GLY A 107 7.59 -6.88 4.25
C GLY A 107 6.31 -7.46 4.88
N TYR A 108 6.42 -8.54 5.65
CA TYR A 108 5.27 -9.12 6.37
C TYR A 108 4.64 -8.13 7.37
N LYS A 109 5.39 -7.12 7.84
CA LYS A 109 4.85 -6.06 8.70
C LYS A 109 3.95 -5.11 7.92
N GLY A 110 4.38 -4.65 6.74
CA GLY A 110 3.57 -3.84 5.83
C GLY A 110 2.33 -4.60 5.36
N TYR A 111 2.48 -5.90 5.10
CA TYR A 111 1.35 -6.77 4.77
C TYR A 111 0.33 -6.84 5.92
N GLY A 112 0.79 -7.00 7.17
CA GLY A 112 -0.09 -6.96 8.34
C GLY A 112 -0.86 -5.64 8.47
N LEU A 113 -0.20 -4.50 8.25
CA LEU A 113 -0.85 -3.18 8.25
C LEU A 113 -1.87 -3.06 7.11
N ASN A 114 -1.55 -3.56 5.91
CA ASN A 114 -2.44 -3.56 4.77
C ASN A 114 -3.74 -4.34 5.04
N MET A 115 -3.61 -5.53 5.63
CA MET A 115 -4.76 -6.37 6.01
C MET A 115 -5.60 -5.75 7.12
N MET A 116 -4.97 -5.07 8.08
CA MET A 116 -5.71 -4.30 9.10
C MET A 116 -6.61 -3.25 8.44
N VAL A 117 -6.10 -2.50 7.46
CA VAL A 117 -6.90 -1.54 6.70
C VAL A 117 -8.01 -2.22 5.90
N GLU A 118 -7.71 -3.35 5.26
CA GLU A 118 -8.72 -4.12 4.52
C GLU A 118 -9.88 -4.57 5.40
N ILE A 119 -9.58 -5.02 6.63
CA ILE A 119 -10.59 -5.42 7.62
C ILE A 119 -11.41 -4.20 8.07
N LEU A 120 -10.77 -3.08 8.38
CA LEU A 120 -11.46 -1.87 8.88
C LEU A 120 -12.31 -1.19 7.80
N CYS A 121 -11.89 -1.23 6.55
CA CYS A 121 -12.57 -0.52 5.46
C CYS A 121 -13.49 -1.43 4.64
N GLY A 122 -13.04 -2.63 4.29
CA GLY A 122 -13.83 -3.58 3.51
C GLY A 122 -14.79 -4.38 4.38
N VAL A 123 -14.25 -5.17 5.32
CA VAL A 123 -15.05 -6.13 6.10
C VAL A 123 -15.99 -5.41 7.08
N LEU A 124 -15.47 -4.48 7.88
CA LEU A 124 -16.24 -3.79 8.92
C LEU A 124 -17.35 -2.90 8.34
N SER A 125 -17.15 -2.32 7.15
CA SER A 125 -18.18 -1.52 6.48
C SER A 125 -19.31 -2.36 5.87
N GLY A 126 -19.14 -3.69 5.79
CA GLY A 126 -20.07 -4.58 5.12
C GLY A 126 -19.98 -4.53 3.59
N CYS A 127 -18.82 -4.17 3.03
CA CYS A 127 -18.63 -4.13 1.59
C CYS A 127 -18.76 -5.54 0.97
N SER A 128 -19.40 -5.65 -0.20
CA SER A 128 -19.59 -6.93 -0.89
C SER A 128 -18.31 -7.45 -1.57
N HIS A 129 -17.30 -6.60 -1.72
CA HIS A 129 -16.03 -6.90 -2.38
C HIS A 129 -14.87 -6.51 -1.45
N VAL A 130 -13.99 -7.47 -1.16
CA VAL A 130 -12.85 -7.27 -0.26
C VAL A 130 -11.61 -7.93 -0.84
N GLY A 131 -10.43 -7.38 -0.54
CA GLY A 131 -9.16 -7.92 -1.01
C GLY A 131 -9.15 -8.10 -2.54
N PRO A 132 -8.84 -9.30 -3.08
CA PRO A 132 -8.76 -9.55 -4.53
C PRO A 132 -10.04 -9.23 -5.31
N ASP A 133 -11.20 -9.23 -4.65
CA ASP A 133 -12.49 -9.04 -5.30
C ASP A 133 -12.86 -7.57 -5.50
N VAL A 134 -12.09 -6.64 -4.91
CA VAL A 134 -12.29 -5.20 -5.13
C VAL A 134 -12.08 -4.90 -6.62
N PRO A 135 -13.02 -4.21 -7.31
CA PRO A 135 -12.91 -3.93 -8.74
C PRO A 135 -11.57 -3.26 -9.11
N PRO A 136 -10.94 -3.65 -10.23
CA PRO A 136 -9.72 -3.01 -10.69
C PRO A 136 -10.00 -1.55 -11.07
N TRP A 137 -8.96 -0.71 -10.98
CA TRP A 137 -9.00 0.64 -11.52
C TRP A 137 -8.81 0.65 -13.04
#